data_AF-A0A5K1BIJ5-F1
#
_entry.id   AF-A0A5K1BIJ5-F1
#
_cell.length_a   1.000
_cell.length_b   1.000
_cell.length_c   1.000
_cell.angle_alpha   90.00
_cell.angle_beta   90.00
_cell.angle_gamma   90.00
#
_symmetry.space_group_name_H-M   'P 1'
#
loop_
_entity.id
_entity.type
_entity.pdbx_description
1 polymer ?
#
loop_
_entity_poly.entity_id
_entity_poly.type
_entity_poly.pdbx_seq_one_letter_code
_entity_poly.pdbx_strand_id
1 'polypeptide(L)'
;GVSKGLVTELILSTMSNSGETPDFVMCIGDDRSDEDMFESIASAVPTARDLFACTVGQKPSKAKYYLDDTVQVIKLLHGLAAASAQSPKRPSLQVSFESAA
;
A
#
# COMPACT_ATOMS: atom_id res chain seq x y z
N GLY A 1 -16.80 5.93 20.40
CA GLY A 1 -16.17 7.03 19.66
C GLY A 1 -15.87 6.56 18.25
N VAL A 2 -15.73 7.46 17.29
CA VAL A 2 -15.36 7.13 15.90
C VAL A 2 -13.86 7.32 15.75
N SER A 3 -13.14 6.32 15.22
CA SER A 3 -11.69 6.38 14.93
C SER A 3 -11.41 6.03 13.47
N LYS A 4 -10.25 6.45 12.96
CA LYS A 4 -9.81 6.06 11.62
C LYS A 4 -9.61 4.55 11.51
N GLY A 5 -9.11 3.89 12.56
CA GLY A 5 -8.99 2.43 12.62
C GLY A 5 -10.33 1.69 12.47
N LEU A 6 -11.40 2.16 13.12
CA LEU A 6 -12.74 1.59 12.98
C LEU A 6 -13.27 1.71 11.54
N VAL A 7 -13.00 2.85 10.89
CA VAL A 7 -13.36 3.05 9.47
C VAL A 7 -12.58 2.09 8.58
N THR A 8 -11.28 1.87 8.84
CA THR A 8 -10.47 0.90 8.11
C THR A 8 -11.02 -0.52 8.24
N GLU A 9 -11.37 -0.96 9.44
CA GLU A 9 -11.99 -2.26 9.68
C GLU A 9 -13.32 -2.40 8.95
N LEU A 10 -14.14 -1.34 8.93
CA LEU A 10 -15.40 -1.33 8.20
C LEU A 10 -15.19 -1.47 6.68
N ILE A 11 -14.22 -0.76 6.10
CA ILE A 11 -13.92 -0.85 4.67
C ILE A 11 -13.45 -2.28 4.33
N LEU A 12 -12.48 -2.82 5.06
CA LEU A 12 -11.93 -4.15 4.81
C LEU A 12 -12.96 -5.26 5.02
N SER A 13 -13.78 -5.18 6.06
CA SER A 13 -14.88 -6.13 6.29
C SER A 13 -15.94 -6.05 5.19
N THR A 14 -16.25 -4.84 4.72
CA THR A 14 -17.20 -4.64 3.60
C THR A 14 -16.70 -5.29 2.32
N MET A 15 -15.42 -5.10 1.97
CA MET A 15 -14.78 -5.77 0.82
C MET A 15 -14.78 -7.29 0.99
N SER A 16 -14.40 -7.79 2.17
CA SER A 16 -14.42 -9.22 2.44
C SER A 16 -15.82 -9.82 2.31
N ASN A 17 -16.85 -9.10 2.74
CA ASN A 17 -18.25 -9.53 2.64
C ASN A 17 -18.77 -9.51 1.20
N SER A 18 -18.21 -8.67 0.32
CA SER A 18 -18.49 -8.72 -1.12
C SER A 18 -17.66 -9.77 -1.86
N GLY A 19 -16.83 -10.55 -1.15
CA GLY A 19 -15.95 -11.55 -1.74
C GLY A 19 -14.68 -10.98 -2.36
N GLU A 20 -14.39 -9.70 -2.10
CA GLU A 20 -13.19 -9.02 -2.55
C GLU A 20 -12.11 -9.08 -1.48
N THR A 21 -10.86 -9.34 -1.90
CA THR A 21 -9.72 -9.19 -1.01
C THR A 21 -8.71 -8.27 -1.68
N PRO A 22 -8.33 -7.14 -1.06
CA PRO A 22 -7.32 -6.27 -1.66
C PRO A 22 -6.01 -7.03 -1.79
N ASP A 23 -5.35 -6.92 -2.94
CA ASP A 23 -4.02 -7.45 -3.23
C ASP A 23 -2.92 -6.42 -2.92
N PHE A 24 -3.24 -5.13 -3.05
CA PHE A 24 -2.44 -3.99 -2.67
C PHE A 24 -3.19 -3.10 -1.67
N VAL A 25 -2.52 -2.67 -0.61
CA VAL A 25 -3.09 -1.76 0.39
C VAL A 25 -2.07 -0.68 0.74
N MET A 26 -2.48 0.58 0.61
CA MET A 26 -1.66 1.71 0.99
C MET A 26 -2.46 2.65 1.89
N CYS A 27 -1.86 3.06 3.01
CA CYS A 27 -2.43 4.08 3.89
C CYS A 27 -1.37 5.13 4.24
N ILE A 28 -1.78 6.40 4.27
CA ILE A 28 -0.91 7.55 4.51
C ILE A 28 -1.54 8.42 5.59
N GLY A 29 -0.76 8.84 6.59
CA GLY A 29 -1.25 9.69 7.67
C GLY A 29 -0.16 10.53 8.35
N ASP A 30 -0.49 11.72 8.79
CA ASP A 30 0.44 12.73 9.30
C ASP A 30 0.28 13.02 10.80
N ASP A 31 -0.78 12.55 11.46
CA ASP A 31 -1.09 12.90 12.84
C ASP A 31 -1.23 11.69 13.77
N ARG A 32 -1.64 11.95 15.01
CA ARG A 32 -1.82 10.90 16.04
C ARG A 32 -3.02 10.00 15.74
N SER A 33 -4.07 10.54 15.12
CA SER A 33 -5.29 9.77 14.84
C SER A 33 -5.08 8.71 13.76
N ASP A 34 -4.05 8.85 12.92
CA ASP A 34 -3.64 7.86 11.91
C ASP A 34 -2.98 6.62 12.50
N GLU A 35 -2.47 6.70 13.74
CA GLU A 35 -1.82 5.57 14.40
C GLU A 35 -2.78 4.39 14.63
N ASP A 36 -4.07 4.68 14.90
CA ASP A 36 -5.10 3.64 15.01
C ASP A 36 -5.39 3.00 13.65
N MET A 37 -5.31 3.77 12.55
CA MET A 37 -5.46 3.24 11.18
C MET A 37 -4.30 2.31 10.81
N PHE A 38 -3.05 2.67 11.14
CA PHE A 38 -1.88 1.84 10.88
C PHE A 38 -1.93 0.50 11.63
N GLU A 39 -2.42 0.51 12.88
CA GLU A 39 -2.57 -0.71 13.67
C GLU A 39 -3.71 -1.61 13.16
N SER A 40 -4.88 -1.03 12.89
CA SER A 40 -6.03 -1.78 12.37
C SER A 40 -5.70 -2.45 11.04
N ILE A 41 -5.02 -1.75 10.13
CA ILE A 41 -4.70 -2.30 8.80
C ILE A 41 -3.67 -3.44 8.88
N ALA A 42 -2.67 -3.31 9.75
CA ALA A 42 -1.65 -4.35 9.95
C ALA A 42 -2.23 -5.61 10.60
N SER A 43 -3.28 -5.44 11.41
CA SER A 43 -3.98 -6.56 12.07
C SER A 43 -4.98 -7.25 11.13
N ALA A 44 -5.64 -6.47 10.27
CA ALA A 44 -6.73 -6.97 9.40
C ALA A 44 -6.23 -7.58 8.09
N VAL A 45 -5.04 -7.19 7.61
CA VAL A 45 -4.46 -7.70 6.35
C VAL A 45 -3.33 -8.68 6.69
N PRO A 46 -3.52 -10.00 6.48
CA PRO A 46 -2.47 -10.99 6.76
C PRO A 46 -1.19 -10.73 5.95
N THR A 47 -0.05 -11.05 6.56
CA THR A 47 1.35 -10.76 6.19
C THR A 47 1.85 -11.18 4.79
N ALA A 48 0.98 -11.62 3.87
CA ALA A 48 1.34 -12.07 2.52
C ALA A 48 1.00 -11.04 1.42
N ARG A 49 0.58 -9.83 1.79
CA ARG A 49 0.14 -8.80 0.83
C ARG A 49 0.91 -7.51 0.93
N ASP A 50 0.92 -6.80 -0.19
CA ASP A 50 1.62 -5.54 -0.44
C ASP A 50 1.00 -4.40 0.39
N LEU A 51 1.27 -4.41 1.70
CA LEU A 51 0.85 -3.39 2.66
C LEU A 51 1.91 -2.29 2.81
N PHE A 52 1.51 -1.07 2.49
CA PHE A 52 2.33 0.13 2.56
C PHE A 52 1.68 1.17 3.48
N ALA A 53 1.98 1.07 4.77
CA ALA A 53 1.63 2.10 5.75
C ALA A 53 2.74 3.15 5.84
N CYS A 54 2.40 4.40 5.53
CA CYS A 54 3.31 5.52 5.48
C CYS A 54 2.89 6.63 6.45
N THR A 55 3.79 7.07 7.32
CA THR A 55 3.59 8.31 8.07
C THR A 55 4.17 9.51 7.33
N VAL A 56 3.56 10.70 7.45
CA VAL A 56 4.12 11.94 6.88
C VAL A 56 4.92 12.66 7.95
N GLY A 57 6.15 13.03 7.60
CA GLY A 57 7.18 13.53 8.50
C GLY A 57 7.95 12.42 9.20
N GLN A 58 9.20 12.70 9.57
CA GLN A 58 10.02 11.79 10.37
C GLN A 58 9.65 11.90 11.84
N LYS A 59 8.80 10.99 12.32
CA LYS A 59 8.32 10.94 13.69
C LYS A 59 8.11 9.48 14.15
N PRO A 60 8.08 9.22 15.48
CA PRO A 60 7.64 7.92 15.98
C PRO A 60 6.25 7.58 15.47
N SER A 61 6.10 6.41 14.85
CA SER A 61 4.84 5.93 14.28
C SER A 61 4.79 4.40 14.24
N LYS A 62 3.59 3.83 14.22
CA LYS A 62 3.31 2.41 13.92
C LYS A 62 3.42 2.10 12.42
N ALA A 63 3.44 3.12 11.56
CA ALA A 63 3.70 2.94 10.13
C ALA A 63 5.12 2.42 9.86
N LYS A 64 5.27 1.54 8.86
CA LYS A 64 6.57 0.96 8.49
C LYS A 64 7.43 1.92 7.68
N TYR A 65 6.81 2.78 6.89
CA TYR A 65 7.48 3.72 5.99
C TYR A 65 7.14 5.16 6.39
N TYR A 66 7.91 6.12 5.86
CA TYR A 66 7.59 7.54 6.00
C TYR A 66 7.79 8.27 4.67
N LEU A 67 7.15 9.43 4.56
CA LEU A 67 7.35 10.42 3.50
C LEU A 67 7.74 11.73 4.18
N ASP A 68 8.70 12.48 3.63
CA ASP A 68 9.22 13.67 4.34
C ASP A 68 8.15 14.75 4.52
N ASP A 69 7.30 14.93 3.51
CA ASP A 69 6.26 15.96 3.49
C ASP A 69 5.10 15.60 2.55
N THR A 70 4.09 16.47 2.49
CA THR A 70 2.93 16.31 1.60
C THR A 70 3.28 16.43 0.11
N VAL A 71 4.38 17.08 -0.25
CA VAL A 71 4.85 17.14 -1.64
C VAL A 71 5.30 15.75 -2.09
N GLN A 72 5.97 14.98 -1.23
CA GLN A 72 6.31 13.59 -1.52
C GLN A 72 5.09 12.68 -1.61
N VAL A 73 4.05 12.91 -0.80
CA VAL A 73 2.76 12.21 -0.92
C VAL A 73 2.20 12.40 -2.33
N ILE A 74 2.12 13.64 -2.82
CA ILE A 74 1.60 13.95 -4.15
C ILE A 74 2.47 13.29 -5.25
N LYS A 75 3.80 13.39 -5.13
CA LYS A 75 4.73 12.75 -6.08
C LYS A 75 4.55 11.24 -6.14
N LEU A 76 4.36 10.59 -4.99
CA LEU A 76 4.14 9.15 -4.90
C LEU A 76 2.82 8.76 -5.58
N LEU A 77 1.73 9.47 -5.31
CA LEU A 77 0.44 9.22 -5.94
C LEU A 77 0.49 9.45 -7.47
N HIS A 78 1.20 10.47 -7.94
CA HIS A 78 1.46 10.67 -9.36
C HIS A 78 2.26 9.51 -9.98
N GLY A 79 3.29 9.02 -9.28
CA GLY A 79 4.07 7.87 -9.70
C GLY A 79 3.22 6.60 -9.82
N LEU A 80 2.35 6.34 -8.85
CA LEU A 80 1.42 5.21 -8.87
C LEU A 80 0.43 5.31 -10.03
N ALA A 81 -0.15 6.50 -10.27
CA ALA A 81 -1.06 6.72 -11.38
C ALA A 81 -0.36 6.50 -12.74
N ALA A 82 0.86 7.02 -12.90
CA ALA A 82 1.65 6.83 -14.11
C ALA A 82 2.05 5.36 -14.34
N ALA A 83 2.42 4.63 -13.27
CA ALA A 83 2.77 3.21 -13.35
C ALA A 83 1.54 2.35 -13.70
N SER A 84 0.37 2.66 -13.13
CA SER A 84 -0.89 1.96 -13.41
C SER A 84 -1.34 2.09 -14.88
N ALA A 85 -1.01 3.21 -15.54
CA ALA A 85 -1.31 3.42 -16.95
C ALA A 85 -0.38 2.65 -17.92
N GLN A 86 0.73 2.08 -17.44
CA GLN A 86 1.62 1.30 -18.28
C GLN A 86 1.09 -0.14 -18.39
N SER A 87 0.89 -0.63 -19.61
CA SER A 87 0.61 -2.04 -19.82
C SER A 87 1.79 -2.89 -19.33
N PRO A 88 1.55 -4.09 -18.77
CA PRO A 88 2.63 -4.93 -18.27
C PRO A 88 3.57 -5.27 -19.44
N LYS A 89 4.74 -4.62 -19.47
CA LYS A 89 5.84 -5.04 -20.34
C LYS A 89 6.29 -6.39 -19.83
N ARG A 90 5.81 -7.48 -20.44
CA ARG A 90 6.38 -8.82 -20.23
C ARG A 90 7.89 -8.67 -20.46
N PRO A 91 8.76 -9.02 -19.51
CA PRO A 91 10.18 -9.07 -19.80
C PRO A 91 10.36 -10.14 -20.89
N SER A 92 10.77 -9.72 -22.08
CA SER A 92 11.14 -10.62 -23.16
C SER A 92 12.47 -11.30 -22.78
N LEU A 93 12.42 -12.27 -21.88
CA LEU A 93 13.53 -13.21 -21.70
C LEU A 93 13.45 -14.25 -22.82
N GLN A 94 13.86 -13.87 -24.03
CA GLN A 94 14.33 -14.85 -25.01
C GLN A 94 15.82 -15.06 -24.76
N VAL A 95 16.17 -16.17 -24.10
CA VAL A 95 17.52 -16.73 -24.13
C VAL A 95 17.46 -17.94 -25.06
N SER A 96 17.92 -17.76 -26.30
CA SER A 96 18.25 -18.86 -27.19
C SER A 96 19.65 -19.35 -26.83
N PHE A 97 19.77 -20.61 -26.42
CA PHE A 97 21.06 -21.30 -26.43
C PHE A 97 21.19 -22.03 -27.75
N GLU A 98 22.14 -21.59 -28.56
CA GLU A 98 22.58 -22.31 -29.75
C GLU A 98 23.43 -23.50 -29.28
N SER A 99 22.98 -24.71 -29.60
CA SER A 99 23.72 -25.94 -29.31
C SER A 99 24.88 -26.06 -30.30
N ALA A 100 26.11 -25.82 -29.83
CA ALA A 100 27.29 -26.18 -30.60
C ALA A 100 27.41 -27.72 -30.64
N ALA A 101 27.51 -28.25 -31.86
CA ALA A 101 27.74 -29.67 -32.15
C ALA A 101 29.19 -30.08 -31.89
#